data_AF-A0A535R260-F1
#
_entry.id   AF-A0A535R260-F1
#
_cell.length_a   1.000
_cell.length_b   1.000
_cell.length_c   1.000
_cell.angle_alpha   90.00
_cell.angle_beta   90.00
_cell.angle_gamma   90.00
#
_symmetry.space_group_name_H-M   'P 1'
#
loop_
_entity.id
_entity.type
_entity.pdbx_description
1 polymer ?
#
loop_
_entity_poly.entity_id
_entity_poly.type
_entity_poly.pdbx_seq_one_letter_code
_entity_poly.pdbx_strand_id
1 'polypeptide(L)'
;FGDIDELREKAKRRVGVLHERGEKAAYLYGVDEDTSVGNLNAFFLLMDRPSVYNLPEKPRLPQNNVLPGFMTSLATAAVLTLATAFSLWSRKK
;
A
#
# COMPACT_ATOMS: atom_id res chain seq x y z
N PHE A 1 11.80 -19.59 -10.51
CA PHE A 1 12.51 -18.36 -10.88
C PHE A 1 12.77 -18.39 -12.37
N GLY A 2 12.82 -17.24 -13.02
CA GLY A 2 12.83 -17.12 -14.47
C GLY A 2 12.22 -15.79 -14.91
N ASP A 3 11.81 -15.72 -16.17
CA ASP A 3 11.14 -14.56 -16.73
C ASP A 3 9.83 -14.26 -15.99
N ILE A 4 9.61 -12.99 -15.66
CA ILE A 4 8.51 -12.58 -14.79
C ILE A 4 7.14 -12.80 -15.45
N ASP A 5 7.04 -12.57 -16.76
CA ASP A 5 5.77 -12.67 -17.47
C ASP A 5 5.40 -14.13 -17.71
N GLU A 6 6.38 -14.98 -18.03
CA GLU A 6 6.17 -16.44 -18.08
C GLU A 6 5.75 -17.01 -16.72
N LEU A 7 6.37 -16.55 -15.63
CA LEU A 7 6.03 -17.00 -14.28
C LEU A 7 4.61 -16.58 -13.89
N ARG A 8 4.19 -15.35 -14.21
CA ARG A 8 2.82 -14.87 -13.95
C ARG A 8 1.80 -15.71 -14.69
N GLU A 9 2.03 -15.98 -15.97
CA GLU A 9 1.13 -16.82 -16.78
C GLU A 9 1.03 -18.26 -16.24
N LYS A 10 2.16 -18.84 -15.85
CA LYS A 10 2.17 -20.17 -15.22
C LYS A 10 1.41 -20.19 -13.90
N ALA A 11 1.54 -19.14 -13.09
CA ALA A 11 0.86 -19.03 -11.81
C ALA A 11 -0.65 -18.84 -11.99
N LYS A 12 -1.10 -18.01 -12.95
CA LYS A 12 -2.52 -17.84 -13.30
C LYS A 12 -3.17 -19.16 -13.71
N ARG A 13 -2.50 -19.95 -14.56
CA ARG A 13 -2.95 -21.31 -14.90
C ARG A 13 -3.06 -22.21 -13.67
N ARG A 14 -2.10 -22.13 -12.75
CA ARG A 14 -2.13 -22.94 -11.52
C ARG A 14 -3.31 -22.57 -10.62
N VAL A 15 -3.67 -21.29 -10.50
CA VAL A 15 -4.88 -20.87 -9.77
C VAL A 15 -6.13 -21.48 -10.41
N GLY A 16 -6.26 -21.43 -11.74
CA GLY A 16 -7.38 -22.07 -12.44
C GLY A 16 -7.51 -23.56 -12.12
N VAL A 17 -6.40 -24.30 -12.17
CA VAL A 17 -6.37 -25.74 -11.80
C VAL A 17 -6.78 -25.98 -10.34
N LEU A 18 -6.46 -25.06 -9.42
CA LEU A 18 -6.87 -25.18 -8.02
C LEU A 18 -8.37 -24.90 -7.86
N HIS A 19 -8.90 -23.89 -8.55
CA HIS A 19 -10.33 -23.60 -8.57
C HIS A 19 -11.14 -24.77 -9.12
N GLU A 20 -10.67 -25.42 -10.19
CA GLU A 20 -11.27 -26.65 -10.74
C GLU A 20 -11.29 -27.81 -9.73
N ARG A 21 -10.31 -27.86 -8.81
CA ARG A 21 -10.23 -28.87 -7.74
C ARG A 21 -11.05 -28.52 -6.50
N GLY A 22 -11.78 -27.41 -6.51
CA GLY A 22 -12.63 -26.96 -5.41
C GLY A 22 -12.01 -25.90 -4.49
N GLU A 23 -10.74 -25.56 -4.69
CA GLU A 23 -9.99 -24.59 -3.87
C GLU A 23 -10.25 -23.14 -4.30
N LYS A 24 -11.50 -22.69 -4.17
CA LYS A 24 -11.96 -21.38 -4.69
C LYS A 24 -11.27 -20.16 -4.05
N ALA A 25 -10.63 -20.34 -2.89
CA ALA A 25 -9.92 -19.29 -2.19
C ALA A 25 -8.52 -19.01 -2.77
N ALA A 26 -8.00 -19.82 -3.70
CA ALA A 26 -6.68 -19.61 -4.28
C ALA A 26 -6.60 -18.30 -5.09
N TYR A 27 -5.60 -17.48 -4.86
CA TYR A 27 -5.33 -16.26 -5.65
C TYR A 27 -3.85 -15.92 -5.68
N LEU A 28 -3.46 -14.98 -6.55
CA LEU A 28 -2.09 -14.49 -6.65
C LEU A 28 -1.93 -13.18 -5.88
N TYR A 29 -1.01 -13.17 -4.93
CA TYR A 29 -0.60 -11.98 -4.17
C TYR A 29 0.64 -11.36 -4.82
N GLY A 30 0.60 -10.06 -5.05
CA GLY A 30 1.65 -9.29 -5.75
C GLY A 30 1.55 -9.31 -7.27
N VAL A 31 0.42 -9.77 -7.84
CA VAL A 31 0.15 -9.77 -9.28
C VAL A 31 -1.22 -9.12 -9.52
N ASP A 32 -1.25 -8.12 -10.41
CA ASP A 32 -2.43 -7.36 -10.82
C ASP A 32 -3.19 -6.74 -9.63
N GLU A 33 -2.46 -6.37 -8.56
CA GLU A 33 -3.04 -5.75 -7.36
C GLU A 33 -3.21 -4.24 -7.52
N ASP A 34 -4.39 -3.74 -7.13
CA ASP A 34 -4.67 -2.30 -7.02
C ASP A 34 -4.05 -1.72 -5.73
N THR A 35 -2.73 -1.67 -5.71
CA THR A 35 -1.94 -1.09 -4.63
C THR A 35 -0.94 -0.09 -5.18
N SER A 36 -0.50 0.86 -4.36
CA SER A 36 0.52 1.81 -4.83
C SER A 36 1.89 1.19 -5.02
N VAL A 37 2.09 -0.05 -4.57
CA VAL A 37 3.31 -0.83 -4.83
C VAL A 37 3.28 -1.47 -6.23
N GLY A 38 2.09 -1.73 -6.77
CA GLY A 38 1.91 -2.38 -8.07
C GLY A 38 2.38 -3.84 -8.09
N ASN A 39 2.78 -4.30 -9.26
CA ASN A 39 3.20 -5.69 -9.46
C ASN A 39 4.58 -5.97 -8.86
N LEU A 40 4.67 -7.06 -8.10
CA LEU A 40 5.91 -7.54 -7.52
C LEU A 40 6.64 -8.49 -8.48
N ASN A 41 7.97 -8.50 -8.38
CA ASN A 41 8.81 -9.51 -9.04
C ASN A 41 8.87 -10.83 -8.24
N ALA A 42 8.61 -10.74 -6.94
CA ALA A 42 8.39 -11.88 -6.05
C ALA A 42 6.94 -11.87 -5.61
N PHE A 43 6.16 -12.83 -6.10
CA PHE A 43 4.74 -12.94 -5.87
C PHE A 43 4.40 -14.36 -5.42
N PHE A 44 3.24 -14.55 -4.81
CA PHE A 44 2.88 -15.80 -4.15
C PHE A 44 1.48 -16.27 -4.54
N LEU A 45 1.26 -17.57 -4.55
CA LEU A 45 -0.07 -18.15 -4.59
C LEU A 45 -0.53 -18.39 -3.16
N LEU A 46 -1.57 -17.70 -2.73
CA LEU A 46 -2.13 -17.80 -1.39
C LEU A 46 -3.45 -18.56 -1.41
N MET A 47 -3.73 -19.27 -0.32
CA MET A 47 -4.98 -20.02 -0.12
C MET A 47 -5.91 -19.36 0.90
N ASP A 48 -5.42 -18.30 1.55
CA ASP A 48 -6.13 -17.52 2.56
C ASP A 48 -5.59 -16.09 2.51
N ARG A 49 -6.15 -15.20 3.32
CA ARG A 49 -5.73 -13.81 3.47
C ARG A 49 -4.23 -13.70 3.74
N PRO A 50 -3.57 -12.64 3.25
CA PRO A 50 -2.13 -12.49 3.36
C PRO A 50 -1.68 -12.36 4.82
N SER A 51 -2.54 -11.83 5.69
CA SER A 51 -2.28 -11.71 7.14
C SER A 51 -2.04 -13.05 7.84
N VAL A 52 -2.61 -14.15 7.35
CA VAL A 52 -2.34 -15.51 7.85
C VAL A 52 -0.87 -15.92 7.62
N TYR A 53 -0.29 -15.41 6.54
CA TYR A 53 1.11 -15.63 6.16
C TYR A 53 2.03 -14.47 6.58
N ASN A 54 1.57 -13.60 7.48
CA ASN A 54 2.30 -12.40 7.91
C ASN A 54 2.65 -11.44 6.74
N LEU A 55 1.83 -11.45 5.70
CA LEU A 55 1.91 -10.53 4.58
C LEU A 55 0.90 -9.38 4.75
N PRO A 56 1.24 -8.16 4.32
CA PRO A 56 0.33 -7.01 4.43
C PRO A 56 -0.87 -7.14 3.48
N GLU A 57 -2.07 -6.77 3.93
CA GLU A 57 -3.29 -6.89 3.11
C GLU A 57 -3.38 -5.88 1.97
N LYS A 58 -2.88 -4.67 2.18
CA LYS A 58 -2.86 -3.59 1.19
C LYS A 58 -1.54 -2.82 1.31
N PRO A 59 -0.45 -3.32 0.70
CA PRO A 59 0.83 -2.64 0.75
C PRO A 59 0.75 -1.24 0.11
N ARG A 60 1.43 -0.27 0.70
CA ARG A 60 1.50 1.11 0.19
C ARG A 60 2.92 1.61 0.24
N LEU A 61 3.35 2.32 -0.81
CA LEU A 61 4.65 2.98 -0.81
C LEU A 61 4.67 4.10 0.26
N PRO A 62 5.69 4.14 1.14
CA PRO A 62 5.80 5.17 2.18
C PRO A 62 5.81 6.60 1.62
N GLN A 63 6.32 6.78 0.40
CA GLN A 63 6.38 8.07 -0.30
C GLN A 63 5.02 8.73 -0.48
N ASN A 64 3.93 7.96 -0.54
CA ASN A 64 2.58 8.48 -0.68
C ASN A 64 2.15 9.35 0.52
N ASN A 65 2.82 9.19 1.67
CA ASN A 65 2.53 9.95 2.88
C ASN A 65 3.35 11.25 2.98
N VAL A 66 4.33 11.47 2.10
CA VAL A 66 5.26 12.61 2.20
C VAL A 66 4.54 13.93 1.97
N LEU A 67 3.80 14.08 0.87
CA LEU A 67 3.13 15.32 0.53
C LEU A 67 2.02 15.69 1.54
N PRO A 68 1.10 14.77 1.93
CA PRO A 68 0.12 15.06 2.98
C PRO A 68 0.77 15.44 4.32
N GLY A 69 1.82 14.71 4.73
CA GLY A 69 2.54 14.97 5.98
C GLY A 69 3.27 16.32 5.98
N PHE A 70 3.84 16.72 4.84
CA PHE A 70 4.44 18.04 4.70
C PHE A 70 3.40 19.15 4.80
N MET A 71 2.27 19.01 4.10
CA MET A 71 1.20 20.02 4.10
C MET A 71 0.58 20.21 5.48
N THR A 72 0.35 19.13 6.25
CA THR A 72 -0.14 19.23 7.62
C THR A 72 0.87 19.91 8.54
N SER A 73 2.16 19.60 8.37
CA SER A 73 3.24 20.24 9.13
C SER A 73 3.32 21.74 8.83
N LEU A 74 3.26 22.12 7.55
CA LEU A 74 3.28 23.51 7.10
C LEU A 74 2.07 24.29 7.63
N ALA A 75 0.86 23.72 7.54
CA ALA A 75 -0.35 24.33 8.07
C ALA A 75 -0.26 24.54 9.59
N THR A 76 0.25 23.53 10.31
CA THR A 76 0.44 23.62 11.77
C THR A 76 1.41 24.75 12.13
N ALA A 77 2.56 24.83 11.43
CA ALA A 77 3.54 25.90 11.64
C ALA A 77 2.95 27.29 11.36
N ALA A 78 2.17 27.43 10.29
CA ALA A 78 1.50 28.69 9.94
C ALA A 78 0.49 29.12 11.02
N VAL A 79 -0.35 28.20 11.50
CA VAL A 79 -1.33 28.48 12.56
C VAL A 79 -0.64 28.91 13.85
N LEU A 80 0.39 28.18 14.30
CA LEU A 80 1.14 28.53 15.50
C LEU A 80 1.84 29.88 15.39
N THR A 81 2.41 30.18 14.21
CA THR A 81 3.05 31.47 13.94
C THR A 81 2.04 32.62 14.04
N LEU A 82 0.87 32.48 13.40
CA LEU A 82 -0.18 33.49 13.45
C LEU A 82 -0.76 33.66 14.87
N ALA A 83 -1.00 32.57 15.58
CA ALA A 83 -1.49 32.62 16.96
C ALA A 83 -0.49 33.32 17.90
N THR A 84 0.80 33.04 17.73
CA THR A 84 1.86 33.68 18.50
C THR A 84 1.95 35.17 18.17
N ALA A 85 1.94 35.54 16.89
CA ALA A 85 1.95 36.94 16.47
C ALA A 85 0.73 37.71 16.99
N PHE A 86 -0.46 37.09 16.91
CA PHE A 86 -1.71 37.67 17.44
C PHE A 86 -1.65 37.85 18.97
N SER A 87 -1.16 36.86 19.70
CA SER A 87 -1.00 36.94 21.16
C SER A 87 -0.07 38.09 21.57
N LEU A 88 1.06 38.25 20.87
CA LEU A 88 2.00 39.35 21.11
C LEU A 88 1.39 40.71 20.77
N TRP A 89 0.65 40.81 19.66
CA TRP A 89 -0.04 42.05 19.28
C TRP A 89 -1.12 42.44 20.29
N SER A 90 -1.93 41.48 20.76
CA SER A 90 -3.00 41.71 21.74
C SER A 90 -2.48 42.13 23.11
N ARG A 91 -1.22 41.84 23.46
CA ARG A 91 -0.59 42.28 24.72
C ARG A 91 -0.07 43.71 24.67
N LYS A 92 0.15 44.26 23.47
CA LYS A 92 0.73 45.59 23.26
C LYS A 92 -0.32 46.71 23.17
N LYS A 93 -1.59 46.32 23.09
CA LYS A 93 -2.78 47.19 23.11
C LYS A 93 -3.38 47.17 24.50
#